data_AF-A0A401QSV0-F1
#
_entry.id   AF-A0A401QSV0-F1
#
_cell.length_a   1.000
_cell.length_b   1.000
_cell.length_c   1.000
_cell.angle_alpha   90.00
_cell.angle_beta   90.00
_cell.angle_gamma   90.00
#
_symmetry.space_group_name_H-M   'P 1'
#
loop_
_entity.id
_entity.type
_entity.pdbx_description
1 polymer ?
#
loop_
_entity_poly.entity_id
_entity_poly.type
_entity_poly.pdbx_seq_one_letter_code
_entity_poly.pdbx_strand_id
1 'polypeptide(L)'
;MDRALLRVGEAPTGYVLRGNGASASGFGADYERPGAAGLHLAVARPDQDTRRTDAHGCPVLPGVTVTCTDDGGGRELVTYDGFTEWRELRLRRGGLVHTVSLSDRPTDLTAARHVLSTLRPATNAELSPLCDQPMRR
;
A
#
# COMPACT_ATOMS: atom_id res chain seq x y z
N MET A 1 2.95 -19.27 -2.62
CA MET A 1 2.42 -17.97 -2.18
C MET A 1 0.91 -18.06 -2.04
N ASP A 2 0.35 -17.46 -1.00
CA ASP A 2 -1.10 -17.45 -0.75
C ASP A 2 -1.82 -16.54 -1.77
N ARG A 3 -2.79 -17.11 -2.51
CA ARG A 3 -3.58 -16.37 -3.51
C ARG A 3 -4.41 -15.25 -2.90
N ALA A 4 -4.72 -15.31 -1.61
CA ALA A 4 -5.45 -14.24 -0.94
C ALA A 4 -4.68 -12.91 -0.93
N LEU A 5 -3.34 -12.97 -0.92
CA LEU A 5 -2.45 -11.80 -0.92
C LEU A 5 -2.36 -11.10 -2.27
N LEU A 6 -2.65 -11.80 -3.37
CA LEU A 6 -2.52 -11.30 -4.73
C LEU A 6 -3.66 -10.35 -5.07
N ARG A 7 -3.61 -9.14 -4.51
CA ARG A 7 -4.63 -8.09 -4.67
C ARG A 7 -4.04 -6.85 -5.32
N VAL A 8 -4.76 -6.34 -6.30
CA VAL A 8 -4.47 -5.08 -6.99
C VAL A 8 -5.73 -4.22 -7.00
N GLY A 9 -5.59 -2.90 -6.97
CA GLY A 9 -6.65 -1.97 -7.32
C GLY A 9 -6.59 -1.61 -8.80
N GLU A 10 -7.69 -1.07 -9.33
CA GLU A 10 -7.67 -0.42 -10.63
C GLU A 10 -6.73 0.79 -10.61
N ALA A 11 -6.03 1.00 -11.73
CA ALA A 11 -5.12 2.13 -11.86
C ALA A 11 -5.95 3.43 -11.90
N PRO A 12 -5.69 4.40 -11.00
CA PRO A 12 -6.35 5.69 -11.05
C PRO A 12 -6.09 6.43 -12.36
N THR A 13 -6.92 7.41 -12.72
CA THR A 13 -6.77 8.18 -13.96
C THR A 13 -5.35 8.74 -14.13
N GLY A 14 -4.73 8.39 -15.26
CA GLY A 14 -3.37 8.83 -15.61
C GLY A 14 -2.24 8.03 -14.97
N TYR A 15 -2.56 7.08 -14.08
CA TYR A 15 -1.60 6.10 -13.56
C TYR A 15 -1.60 4.84 -14.41
N VAL A 16 -0.46 4.16 -14.42
CA VAL A 16 -0.28 2.84 -15.00
C VAL A 16 0.33 1.91 -13.97
N LEU A 17 -0.13 0.66 -13.93
CA LEU A 17 0.50 -0.39 -13.13
C LEU A 17 1.85 -0.76 -13.78
N ARG A 18 2.94 -0.69 -13.01
CA ARG A 18 4.32 -0.81 -13.53
C ARG A 18 5.09 -2.01 -12.99
N GLY A 19 4.91 -2.31 -11.71
CA GLY A 19 5.68 -3.33 -11.03
C GLY A 19 4.80 -4.06 -10.05
N ASN A 20 4.96 -5.38 -10.00
CA ASN A 20 4.37 -6.20 -8.94
C ASN A 20 5.51 -6.94 -8.24
N GLY A 21 5.36 -7.17 -6.94
CA GLY A 21 6.32 -7.89 -6.10
C GLY A 21 5.62 -8.94 -5.26
N ALA A 22 6.26 -10.07 -5.02
CA ALA A 22 5.70 -11.16 -4.22
C ALA A 22 6.75 -11.71 -3.25
N SER A 23 6.37 -11.87 -1.99
CA SER A 23 7.18 -12.54 -0.97
C SER A 23 6.35 -13.62 -0.24
N ALA A 24 6.99 -14.35 0.68
CA ALA A 24 6.28 -15.32 1.51
C ALA A 24 5.22 -14.67 2.41
N SER A 25 5.43 -13.41 2.79
CA SER A 25 4.61 -12.66 3.75
C SER A 25 3.73 -11.58 3.13
N GLY A 26 3.90 -11.25 1.85
CA GLY A 26 3.13 -10.19 1.23
C GLY A 26 3.21 -10.11 -0.29
N PHE A 27 2.47 -9.14 -0.82
CA PHE A 27 2.41 -8.78 -2.23
C PHE A 27 2.49 -7.26 -2.36
N GLY A 28 3.14 -6.77 -3.42
CA GLY A 28 3.30 -5.35 -3.72
C GLY A 28 2.88 -5.03 -5.15
N ALA A 29 2.37 -3.82 -5.38
CA ALA A 29 2.02 -3.31 -6.70
C ALA A 29 2.31 -1.80 -6.79
N ASP A 30 3.01 -1.38 -7.84
CA ASP A 30 3.46 -0.01 -8.08
C ASP A 30 2.64 0.64 -9.20
N TYR A 31 2.10 1.82 -8.92
CA TYR A 31 1.38 2.65 -9.88
C TYR A 31 2.15 3.94 -10.12
N GLU A 32 2.43 4.24 -11.38
CA GLU A 32 3.19 5.43 -11.75
C GLU A 32 2.41 6.32 -12.70
N ARG A 33 2.60 7.62 -12.56
CA ARG A 33 2.10 8.63 -13.48
C ARG A 33 3.23 9.64 -13.74
N PRO A 34 3.56 9.94 -15.01
CA PRO A 34 4.56 10.96 -15.33
C PRO A 34 4.22 12.30 -14.68
N GLY A 35 5.19 12.88 -13.97
CA GLY A 35 5.03 14.17 -13.29
C GLY A 35 4.19 14.12 -12.00
N ALA A 36 3.88 12.93 -11.47
CA ALA A 36 3.23 12.75 -10.18
C ALA A 36 4.01 11.74 -9.32
N ALA A 37 3.73 11.77 -8.02
CA ALA A 37 4.29 10.80 -7.07
C ALA A 37 3.86 9.37 -7.42
N GLY A 38 4.77 8.41 -7.26
CA GLY A 38 4.42 6.99 -7.35
C GLY A 38 3.51 6.57 -6.19
N LEU A 39 2.66 5.57 -6.43
CA LEU A 39 1.87 4.92 -5.40
C LEU A 39 2.33 3.47 -5.27
N HIS A 40 2.62 3.05 -4.05
CA HIS A 40 2.95 1.66 -3.76
C HIS A 40 1.85 1.03 -2.92
N LEU A 41 1.17 0.02 -3.46
CA LEU A 41 0.24 -0.84 -2.73
C LEU A 41 1.01 -2.02 -2.15
N ALA A 42 1.00 -2.18 -0.83
CA ALA A 42 1.44 -3.37 -0.13
C ALA A 42 0.25 -4.12 0.47
N VAL A 43 0.24 -5.44 0.34
CA VAL A 43 -0.79 -6.35 0.86
C VAL A 43 -0.10 -7.39 1.72
N ALA A 44 -0.47 -7.42 3.00
CA ALA A 44 0.13 -8.32 3.98
C ALA A 44 -0.91 -8.90 4.92
N ARG A 45 -0.53 -9.96 5.62
CA ARG A 45 -1.31 -10.45 6.77
C ARG A 45 -1.09 -9.54 7.98
N PRO A 46 -2.07 -9.42 8.91
CA PRO A 46 -1.96 -8.55 10.08
C PRO A 46 -0.74 -8.84 10.97
N ASP A 47 -0.36 -10.12 11.10
CA ASP A 47 0.78 -10.58 11.90
C ASP A 47 2.15 -10.25 11.27
N GLN A 48 2.17 -9.85 10.00
CA GLN A 48 3.38 -9.45 9.28
C GLN A 48 3.66 -7.95 9.38
N ASP A 49 2.72 -7.18 9.95
CA ASP A 49 2.99 -5.81 10.34
C ASP A 49 3.70 -5.78 11.70
N THR A 50 5.02 -5.84 11.67
CA THR A 50 5.86 -5.87 12.88
C THR A 50 6.05 -4.50 13.52
N ARG A 51 5.39 -3.45 13.01
CA ARG A 51 5.52 -2.11 13.58
C ARG A 51 4.91 -2.10 14.96
N ARG A 52 5.63 -1.49 15.91
CA ARG A 52 5.04 -1.17 17.22
C ARG A 52 3.90 -0.19 17.00
N THR A 53 2.76 -0.45 17.63
CA THR A 53 1.63 0.47 17.61
C THR A 53 1.29 0.93 19.02
N ASP A 54 0.58 2.05 19.11
CA ASP A 54 -0.12 2.44 20.33
C ASP A 54 -1.38 1.57 20.57
N ALA A 55 -2.15 1.91 21.60
CA ALA A 55 -3.38 1.21 21.95
C ALA A 55 -4.50 1.32 20.87
N HIS A 56 -4.38 2.28 19.95
CA HIS A 56 -5.31 2.50 18.85
C HIS A 56 -4.87 1.83 17.54
N GLY A 57 -3.69 1.18 17.54
CA GLY A 57 -3.13 0.56 16.33
C GLY A 57 -2.36 1.53 15.43
N CYS A 58 -2.13 2.77 15.90
CA CYS A 58 -1.34 3.76 15.18
C CYS A 58 0.15 3.44 15.32
N PRO A 59 0.94 3.41 14.23
CA PRO A 59 2.37 3.14 14.29
C PRO A 59 3.13 4.12 15.20
N VAL A 60 4.05 3.61 15.99
CA VAL A 60 4.93 4.40 16.86
C VAL A 60 6.37 4.20 16.42
N LEU A 61 6.98 5.25 15.88
CA LEU A 61 8.38 5.26 15.45
C LEU A 61 9.21 6.19 16.36
N PRO A 62 10.38 5.74 16.87
CA PRO A 62 11.25 6.60 17.67
C PRO A 62 11.69 7.85 16.90
N GLY A 63 11.52 9.03 17.49
CA GLY A 63 11.99 10.30 16.91
C GLY A 63 11.19 10.82 15.71
N VAL A 64 10.04 10.21 15.39
CA VAL A 64 9.14 10.64 14.30
C VAL A 64 7.77 10.89 14.90
N THR A 65 7.17 12.05 14.59
CA THR A 65 5.79 12.32 14.97
C THR A 65 4.88 11.57 14.01
N VAL A 66 4.07 10.66 14.52
CA VAL A 66 3.12 9.89 13.70
C VAL A 66 1.71 10.30 14.08
N THR A 67 0.91 10.68 13.09
CA THR A 67 -0.50 11.04 13.26
C THR A 67 -1.37 10.06 12.48
N CYS A 68 -2.32 9.41 13.15
CA CYS A 68 -3.32 8.56 12.51
C CYS A 68 -4.69 9.23 12.58
N THR A 69 -5.39 9.28 11.45
CA THR A 69 -6.76 9.78 11.35
C THR A 69 -7.62 8.85 10.50
N ASP A 70 -8.90 8.73 10.82
CA ASP A 70 -9.85 8.08 9.91
C ASP A 70 -10.08 8.99 8.70
N ASP A 71 -9.98 8.45 7.49
CA ASP A 71 -10.20 9.19 6.25
C ASP A 71 -11.68 9.29 5.84
N GLY A 72 -12.59 8.73 6.64
CA GLY A 72 -14.04 8.75 6.46
C GLY A 72 -14.62 7.54 5.72
N GLY A 73 -13.79 6.55 5.34
CA GLY A 73 -14.27 5.32 4.69
C GLY A 73 -13.73 4.04 5.31
N GLY A 74 -13.47 4.04 6.63
CA GLY A 74 -12.91 2.89 7.34
C GLY A 74 -11.45 2.63 6.98
N ARG A 75 -10.76 3.66 6.46
CA ARG A 75 -9.33 3.63 6.17
C ARG A 75 -8.63 4.57 7.12
N GLU A 76 -7.48 4.15 7.59
CA GLU A 76 -6.62 4.92 8.48
C GLU A 76 -5.58 5.63 7.63
N LEU A 77 -5.59 6.96 7.64
CA LEU A 77 -4.53 7.80 7.11
C LEU A 77 -3.46 7.94 8.18
N VAL A 78 -2.25 7.46 7.89
CA VAL A 78 -1.07 7.61 8.73
C VAL A 78 -0.14 8.63 8.10
N THR A 79 0.22 9.65 8.86
CA THR A 79 1.17 10.70 8.45
C THR A 79 2.39 10.62 9.34
N TYR A 80 3.56 10.52 8.71
CA TYR A 80 4.85 10.43 9.40
C TYR A 80 5.59 11.76 9.22
N ASP A 81 5.57 12.62 10.23
CA ASP A 81 6.28 13.89 10.25
C ASP A 81 7.71 13.68 10.81
N GLY A 82 8.66 13.55 9.90
CA GLY A 82 10.10 13.39 10.16
C GLY A 82 10.97 14.24 9.21
N PHE A 83 12.19 13.77 8.88
CA PHE A 83 13.10 14.45 7.94
C PHE A 83 12.54 14.53 6.51
N THR A 84 11.76 13.53 6.12
CA THR A 84 10.92 13.53 4.92
C THR A 84 9.55 13.10 5.39
N GLU A 85 8.51 13.90 5.10
CA GLU A 85 7.17 13.45 5.41
C GLU A 85 6.68 12.50 4.32
N TRP A 86 6.16 11.36 4.77
CA TRP A 86 5.45 10.41 3.92
C TRP A 86 4.12 10.03 4.56
N ARG A 87 3.24 9.49 3.72
CA ARG A 87 1.88 9.12 4.14
C ARG A 87 1.57 7.70 3.71
N GLU A 88 0.70 7.07 4.48
CA GLU A 88 0.12 5.77 4.17
C GLU A 88 -1.38 5.84 4.34
N LEU A 89 -2.12 5.26 3.40
CA LEU A 89 -3.54 4.99 3.58
C LEU A 89 -3.74 3.50 3.77
N ARG A 90 -4.30 3.11 4.91
CA ARG A 90 -4.37 1.72 5.38
C ARG A 90 -5.80 1.24 5.46
N LEU A 91 -6.06 0.06 4.89
CA LEU A 91 -7.35 -0.61 4.92
C LEU A 91 -7.20 -2.04 5.44
N ARG A 92 -7.81 -2.32 6.59
CA ARG A 92 -7.91 -3.68 7.15
C ARG A 92 -9.22 -4.31 6.69
N ARG A 93 -9.14 -5.34 5.83
CA ARG A 93 -10.34 -5.99 5.25
C ARG A 93 -10.06 -7.45 4.89
N GLY A 94 -10.99 -8.34 5.22
CA GLY A 94 -10.90 -9.76 4.85
C GLY A 94 -9.69 -10.48 5.46
N GLY A 95 -9.27 -10.10 6.66
CA GLY A 95 -8.10 -10.68 7.33
C GLY A 95 -6.76 -10.24 6.73
N LEU A 96 -6.73 -9.18 5.92
CA LEU A 96 -5.54 -8.60 5.29
C LEU A 96 -5.42 -7.12 5.62
N VAL A 97 -4.18 -6.62 5.57
CA VAL A 97 -3.83 -5.20 5.66
C VAL A 97 -3.37 -4.75 4.28
N HIS A 98 -4.06 -3.76 3.72
CA HIS A 98 -3.70 -3.12 2.46
C HIS A 98 -3.19 -1.72 2.79
N THR A 99 -1.99 -1.40 2.36
CA THR A 99 -1.34 -0.11 2.63
C THR A 99 -0.96 0.51 1.30
N VAL A 100 -1.46 1.71 1.01
CA VAL A 100 -0.95 2.52 -0.11
C VAL A 100 -0.03 3.58 0.46
N SER A 101 1.27 3.47 0.15
CA SER A 101 2.28 4.46 0.51
C SER A 101 2.36 5.55 -0.56
N LEU A 102 2.46 6.80 -0.13
CA LEU A 102 2.58 7.99 -0.97
C LEU A 102 3.94 8.63 -0.72
N SER A 103 4.75 8.76 -1.78
CA SER A 103 6.15 9.19 -1.68
C SER A 103 6.38 10.71 -1.68
N ASP A 104 5.35 11.54 -1.89
CA ASP A 104 5.52 13.02 -1.93
C ASP A 104 4.35 13.84 -1.37
N ARG A 105 4.65 15.08 -0.95
CA ARG A 105 3.69 16.10 -0.47
C ARG A 105 3.43 17.14 -1.58
N PRO A 106 2.18 17.60 -1.83
CA PRO A 106 0.91 17.04 -1.42
C PRO A 106 0.39 16.07 -2.50
N THR A 107 0.62 14.77 -2.33
CA THR A 107 -0.03 13.80 -3.22
C THR A 107 -1.52 13.76 -2.90
N ASP A 108 -2.34 13.92 -3.94
CA ASP A 108 -3.79 13.77 -3.89
C ASP A 108 -4.16 12.35 -3.40
N LEU A 109 -4.76 12.27 -2.20
CA LEU A 109 -5.22 11.02 -1.60
C LEU A 109 -6.30 10.33 -2.45
N THR A 110 -6.93 11.03 -3.40
CA THR A 110 -7.95 10.47 -4.28
C THR A 110 -7.43 9.25 -5.04
N ALA A 111 -6.18 9.29 -5.51
CA ALA A 111 -5.60 8.15 -6.23
C ALA A 111 -5.40 6.93 -5.31
N ALA A 112 -4.88 7.14 -4.09
CA ALA A 112 -4.74 6.07 -3.10
C ALA A 112 -6.09 5.49 -2.66
N ARG A 113 -7.09 6.35 -2.45
CA ARG A 113 -8.47 5.93 -2.13
C ARG A 113 -9.08 5.11 -3.26
N HIS A 114 -8.88 5.53 -4.50
CA HIS A 114 -9.37 4.82 -5.68
C HIS A 114 -8.81 3.39 -5.72
N VAL A 115 -7.48 3.22 -5.58
CA VAL A 115 -6.84 1.90 -5.54
C VAL A 115 -7.47 1.01 -4.45
N LEU A 116 -7.64 1.54 -3.23
CA LEU A 116 -8.20 0.76 -2.12
C LEU A 116 -9.70 0.43 -2.31
N SER A 117 -10.47 1.30 -2.97
CA SER A 117 -11.89 1.04 -3.24
C SER A 117 -12.13 -0.02 -4.33
N THR A 118 -11.18 -0.21 -5.24
CA THR A 118 -11.30 -1.08 -6.42
C THR A 118 -10.50 -2.38 -6.29
N LEU A 119 -10.02 -2.70 -5.08
CA LEU A 119 -9.24 -3.91 -4.81
C LEU A 119 -9.95 -5.19 -5.29
N ARG A 120 -9.26 -5.95 -6.14
CA ARG A 120 -9.69 -7.23 -6.70
C ARG A 120 -8.53 -8.24 -6.71
N PRO A 121 -8.79 -9.54 -6.93
CA PRO A 121 -7.73 -10.47 -7.26
C PRO A 121 -6.92 -9.99 -8.48
N ALA A 122 -5.60 -10.16 -8.42
CA ALA A 122 -4.74 -9.94 -9.58
C ALA A 122 -5.02 -10.96 -10.68
N THR A 123 -5.03 -10.51 -11.92
CA THR A 123 -5.18 -11.36 -13.11
C THR A 123 -3.84 -12.00 -13.48
N ASN A 124 -3.90 -13.07 -14.28
CA ASN A 124 -2.68 -13.72 -14.78
C ASN A 124 -1.81 -12.77 -15.61
N ALA A 125 -2.40 -11.83 -16.35
CA ALA A 125 -1.64 -10.84 -17.13
C ALA A 125 -0.89 -9.85 -16.21
N GLU A 126 -1.47 -9.48 -15.07
CA GLU A 126 -0.80 -8.61 -14.09
C GLU A 126 0.27 -9.36 -13.30
N LEU A 127 0.12 -10.67 -13.14
CA LEU A 127 1.08 -11.52 -12.44
C LEU A 127 2.21 -12.04 -13.35
N SER A 128 2.05 -12.02 -14.68
CA SER A 128 3.06 -12.55 -15.60
C SER A 128 4.46 -11.94 -15.40
N PRO A 129 4.62 -10.62 -15.10
CA PRO A 129 5.95 -10.05 -14.86
C PRO A 129 6.67 -10.64 -13.65
N LEU A 130 5.94 -11.21 -12.67
CA LEU A 130 6.54 -11.87 -11.50
C LEU A 130 7.20 -13.20 -11.85
N CYS A 131 6.70 -13.89 -12.88
CA CYS A 131 7.28 -15.14 -13.34
C CYS A 131 8.65 -14.91 -14.01
N ASP A 132 8.83 -13.73 -14.60
CA ASP A 132 10.05 -13.36 -15.32
C ASP A 132 11.08 -12.67 -14.41
N GLN A 133 10.70 -12.30 -13.18
CA GLN A 133 11.62 -11.75 -12.20
C GLN A 133 12.33 -12.87 -11.41
N PRO A 134 13.67 -12.80 -11.26
CA PRO A 134 14.38 -13.76 -10.43
C PRO A 134 13.86 -13.65 -9.00
N MET A 135 13.41 -14.77 -8.44
CA MET A 135 13.09 -14.85 -7.01
C MET A 135 14.33 -14.41 -6.23
N ARG A 136 14.29 -13.23 -5.61
CA ARG A 136 15.31 -12.83 -4.64
C ARG A 136 15.23 -13.83 -3.49
N ARG A 137 16.24 -14.69 -3.41
CA ARG A 137 16.47 -15.64 -2.30
C ARG A 137 16.81 -14.90 -1.02
#